data_AF-A0A7M4FQM7-F1
#
_entry.id   AF-A0A7M4FQM7-F1
#
_cell.length_a   1.000
_cell.length_b   1.000
_cell.length_c   1.000
_cell.angle_alpha   90.00
_cell.angle_beta   90.00
_cell.angle_gamma   90.00
#
_symmetry.space_group_name_H-M   'P 1'
#
loop_
_entity.id
_entity.type
_entity.pdbx_description
1 polymer ?
#
loop_
_entity_poly.entity_id
_entity_poly.type
_entity_poly.pdbx_seq_one_letter_code
_entity_poly.pdbx_strand_id
1 'polypeptide(L)'
;MLMFSIAVLRGGPVQGAYRLRQLHFHWGSSDDHGSEHIIDGVKHAAELHMVHWNPKHGNFAGALKQRDGVAVVGIFLQIGNTPKPEMKRILEEIDKIKTKGKEAPFHHFDPSILFPKSRDYWTYEGSFTTPPCEECITWILLREPVVVSPDQMAKLRSLSMNAENEPFCPLVDNWRPPQPLKGRVVRASFK
;
A
#
# COMPACT_ATOMS: atom_id res chain seq x y z
N MET A 1 0.76 18.41 16.49
CA MET A 1 -0.67 18.34 16.15
C MET A 1 -0.98 19.46 15.16
N LEU A 2 -0.91 19.18 13.86
CA LEU A 2 -1.21 20.13 12.79
C LEU A 2 -1.68 19.39 11.54
N MET A 3 -2.68 20.01 10.90
CA MET A 3 -3.26 19.75 9.58
C MET A 3 -4.14 18.50 9.42
N PHE A 4 -5.45 18.75 9.34
CA PHE A 4 -6.39 17.90 8.62
C PHE A 4 -5.76 17.53 7.27
N SER A 5 -5.46 16.25 7.07
CA SER A 5 -5.07 15.71 5.77
C SER A 5 -6.15 16.09 4.75
N ILE A 6 -5.79 16.96 3.80
CA ILE A 6 -6.65 17.49 2.73
C ILE A 6 -6.93 16.39 1.69
N ALA A 7 -6.09 15.35 1.65
CA ALA A 7 -6.20 14.24 0.71
C ALA A 7 -7.36 13.31 1.11
N VAL A 8 -8.34 13.22 0.22
CA VAL A 8 -9.54 12.40 0.40
C VAL A 8 -9.79 11.49 -0.78
N LEU A 9 -10.23 10.27 -0.48
CA LEU A 9 -10.78 9.31 -1.43
C LEU A 9 -12.31 9.42 -1.43
N ARG A 10 -12.92 9.47 -2.61
CA ARG A 10 -14.38 9.54 -2.83
C ARG A 10 -14.77 8.68 -4.04
N GLY A 11 -16.03 8.22 -4.05
CA GLY A 11 -16.60 7.47 -5.18
C GLY A 11 -16.23 5.99 -5.19
N GLY A 12 -16.44 5.32 -6.33
CA GLY A 12 -16.22 3.88 -6.44
C GLY A 12 -17.11 3.08 -5.47
N PRO A 13 -16.56 2.13 -4.69
CA PRO A 13 -17.35 1.29 -3.79
C PRO A 13 -17.61 1.92 -2.41
N VAL A 14 -17.01 3.08 -2.09
CA VAL A 14 -17.09 3.69 -0.76
C VAL A 14 -18.18 4.76 -0.69
N GLN A 15 -18.81 4.91 0.48
CA GLN A 15 -19.80 5.95 0.74
C GLN A 15 -19.21 7.11 1.53
N GLY A 16 -19.25 8.31 0.96
CA GLY A 16 -18.69 9.52 1.56
C GLY A 16 -17.21 9.72 1.24
N ALA A 17 -16.51 10.45 2.11
CA ALA A 17 -15.12 10.86 1.90
C ALA A 17 -14.21 10.22 2.93
N TYR A 18 -13.22 9.45 2.48
CA TYR A 18 -12.25 8.80 3.36
C TYR A 18 -10.95 9.59 3.37
N ARG A 19 -10.44 9.95 4.55
CA ARG A 19 -9.22 10.75 4.70
C ARG A 19 -8.00 9.86 4.57
N LEU A 20 -7.03 10.22 3.73
CA LEU A 20 -5.76 9.54 3.67
C LEU A 20 -5.02 9.70 5.00
N ARG A 21 -4.54 8.58 5.55
CA ARG A 21 -3.75 8.53 6.79
C ARG A 21 -2.27 8.26 6.52
N GLN A 22 -1.97 7.28 5.68
CA GLN A 22 -0.61 6.84 5.38
C GLN A 22 -0.56 6.07 4.06
N LEU A 23 0.67 5.81 3.60
CA LEU A 23 0.95 4.75 2.64
C LEU A 23 2.08 3.85 3.15
N HIS A 24 2.14 2.62 2.66
CA HIS A 24 3.23 1.68 2.91
C HIS A 24 3.34 0.66 1.77
N PHE A 25 4.42 -0.11 1.76
CA PHE A 25 4.72 -1.10 0.72
C PHE A 25 4.94 -2.48 1.35
N HIS A 26 4.56 -3.51 0.60
CA HIS A 26 4.97 -4.90 0.79
C HIS A 26 5.84 -5.30 -0.41
N TRP A 27 6.94 -6.02 -0.18
CA TRP A 27 7.88 -6.45 -1.23
C TRP A 27 8.55 -7.77 -0.89
N GLY A 28 8.99 -8.48 -1.93
CA GLY A 28 9.69 -9.75 -1.81
C GLY A 28 11.21 -9.60 -1.76
N SER A 29 11.91 -10.69 -1.46
CA SER A 29 13.38 -10.76 -1.53
C SER A 29 13.92 -10.75 -2.97
N SER A 30 13.10 -11.06 -3.97
CA SER A 30 13.42 -10.99 -5.40
C SER A 30 12.29 -10.35 -6.22
N ASP A 31 12.54 -10.11 -7.50
CA ASP A 31 11.66 -9.37 -8.40
C ASP A 31 10.43 -10.16 -8.90
N ASP A 32 10.43 -11.48 -8.71
CA ASP A 32 9.38 -12.41 -9.15
C ASP A 32 8.23 -12.56 -8.13
N HIS A 33 8.34 -11.95 -6.94
CA HIS A 33 7.30 -11.97 -5.91
C HIS A 33 7.40 -10.79 -4.94
N GLY A 34 6.34 -10.58 -4.16
CA GLY A 34 6.30 -9.54 -3.12
C GLY A 34 4.95 -8.87 -2.93
N SER A 35 4.07 -8.92 -3.92
CA SER A 35 2.67 -8.52 -3.74
C SER A 35 1.94 -9.48 -2.80
N GLU A 36 1.00 -8.94 -2.03
CA GLU A 36 0.13 -9.74 -1.16
C GLU A 36 -1.02 -10.34 -1.96
N HIS A 37 -1.61 -9.53 -2.85
CA HIS A 37 -2.61 -9.99 -3.78
C HIS A 37 -1.97 -10.68 -4.99
N ILE A 38 -2.73 -11.60 -5.57
CA ILE A 38 -2.36 -12.41 -6.74
C ILE A 38 -3.52 -12.35 -7.73
N ILE A 39 -3.22 -12.02 -8.98
CA ILE A 39 -4.22 -11.98 -10.06
C ILE A 39 -3.94 -13.14 -11.00
N ASP A 40 -4.89 -14.07 -11.14
CA ASP A 40 -4.79 -15.24 -12.02
C ASP A 40 -3.47 -16.05 -11.83
N GLY A 41 -3.03 -16.18 -10.58
CA GLY A 41 -1.79 -16.88 -10.21
C GLY A 41 -0.51 -16.05 -10.35
N VAL A 42 -0.59 -14.82 -10.87
CA VAL A 42 0.55 -13.92 -11.07
C VAL A 42 0.78 -13.04 -9.84
N LYS A 43 2.00 -13.11 -9.30
CA LYS A 43 2.52 -12.17 -8.29
C LYS A 43 3.28 -11.03 -8.95
N HIS A 44 3.33 -9.90 -8.26
CA HIS A 44 4.15 -8.75 -8.62
C HIS A 44 5.30 -8.58 -7.62
N ALA A 45 6.30 -7.76 -7.96
CA ALA A 45 7.50 -7.56 -7.14
C ALA A 45 7.20 -6.85 -5.81
N ALA A 46 6.15 -6.02 -5.78
CA ALA A 46 5.68 -5.33 -4.60
C ALA A 46 4.21 -4.89 -4.74
N GLU A 47 3.64 -4.43 -3.64
CA GLU A 47 2.31 -3.83 -3.57
C GLU A 47 2.31 -2.62 -2.64
N LEU A 48 1.78 -1.50 -3.13
CA LEU A 48 1.60 -0.25 -2.41
C LEU A 48 0.18 -0.18 -1.86
N HIS A 49 0.06 0.12 -0.58
CA HIS A 49 -1.21 0.39 0.10
C HIS A 49 -1.33 1.84 0.50
N MET A 50 -2.38 2.53 0.04
CA MET A 50 -2.78 3.84 0.54
C MET A 50 -3.98 3.71 1.47
N VAL A 51 -3.76 3.92 2.77
CA VAL A 51 -4.76 3.67 3.81
C VAL A 51 -5.56 4.94 4.09
N HIS A 52 -6.86 4.85 3.86
CA HIS A 52 -7.83 5.92 4.14
C HIS A 52 -8.83 5.48 5.20
N TRP A 53 -9.43 6.42 5.92
CA TRP A 53 -10.41 6.11 6.96
C TRP A 53 -11.65 7.01 6.88
N ASN A 54 -12.80 6.47 7.27
CA ASN A 54 -14.07 7.16 7.23
C ASN A 54 -14.21 8.10 8.46
N PRO A 55 -14.22 9.43 8.27
CA PRO A 55 -14.34 10.38 9.37
C PRO A 55 -15.69 10.35 10.07
N LYS A 56 -16.72 9.68 9.51
CA LYS A 56 -18.01 9.52 10.18
C LYS A 56 -17.92 8.75 11.49
N HIS A 57 -16.85 7.97 11.68
CA HIS A 57 -16.60 7.17 12.89
C HIS A 57 -15.79 7.92 13.95
N GLY A 58 -15.70 9.26 13.83
CA GLY A 58 -15.06 10.15 14.80
C GLY A 58 -13.54 10.21 14.70
N ASN A 59 -12.87 9.06 14.80
CA ASN A 59 -11.42 8.93 14.68
C ASN A 59 -11.03 7.59 14.06
N PHE A 60 -9.75 7.40 13.78
CA PHE A 60 -9.26 6.15 13.17
C PHE A 60 -9.52 4.92 14.04
N ALA A 61 -9.34 5.01 15.36
CA ALA A 61 -9.60 3.88 16.27
C ALA A 61 -11.09 3.50 16.32
N GLY A 62 -11.98 4.48 16.16
CA GLY A 62 -13.41 4.25 15.95
C GLY A 62 -13.68 3.56 14.62
N ALA A 63 -13.02 4.00 13.56
CA ALA A 63 -13.14 3.42 12.22
C ALA A 63 -12.68 1.94 12.19
N LEU A 64 -11.60 1.57 12.87
CA LEU A 64 -11.12 0.18 12.93
C LEU A 64 -12.17 -0.83 13.45
N LYS A 65 -13.19 -0.36 14.16
CA LYS A 65 -14.27 -1.19 14.72
C LYS A 65 -15.46 -1.35 13.78
N GLN A 66 -15.40 -0.80 12.58
CA GLN A 66 -16.52 -0.70 11.64
C GLN A 66 -16.15 -1.36 10.32
N ARG A 67 -17.04 -2.17 9.74
CA ARG A 67 -16.77 -2.88 8.49
C ARG A 67 -16.41 -1.97 7.32
N ASP A 68 -16.98 -0.77 7.29
CA ASP A 68 -16.71 0.26 6.29
C ASP A 68 -15.76 1.35 6.83
N GLY A 69 -14.99 1.05 7.87
CA GLY A 69 -14.18 2.04 8.55
C GLY A 69 -12.98 2.52 7.75
N VAL A 70 -12.38 1.62 6.97
CA VAL A 70 -11.14 1.84 6.24
C VAL A 70 -11.35 1.53 4.76
N ALA A 71 -10.69 2.30 3.91
CA ALA A 71 -10.58 2.00 2.48
C ALA A 71 -9.09 1.98 2.11
N VAL A 72 -8.66 0.93 1.42
CA VAL A 72 -7.28 0.80 0.96
C VAL A 72 -7.25 0.77 -0.56
N VAL A 73 -6.49 1.69 -1.15
CA VAL A 73 -6.12 1.60 -2.56
C VAL A 73 -4.85 0.78 -2.66
N GLY A 74 -4.94 -0.39 -3.29
CA GLY A 74 -3.82 -1.28 -3.58
C GLY A 74 -3.31 -1.06 -5.00
N ILE A 75 -1.99 -0.92 -5.16
CA ILE A 75 -1.33 -0.70 -6.45
C ILE A 75 -0.17 -1.69 -6.57
N PHE A 76 -0.21 -2.55 -7.59
CA PHE A 76 0.88 -3.46 -7.88
C PHE A 76 2.10 -2.73 -8.44
N LEU A 77 3.30 -3.18 -8.08
CA LEU A 77 4.57 -2.72 -8.63
C LEU A 77 5.19 -3.83 -9.48
N GLN A 78 5.34 -3.57 -10.78
CA GLN A 78 5.88 -4.52 -11.76
C GLN A 78 7.25 -4.08 -12.25
N ILE A 79 8.19 -5.01 -12.41
CA ILE A 79 9.47 -4.72 -13.06
C ILE A 79 9.27 -4.42 -14.55
N GLY A 80 9.91 -3.35 -15.03
CA GLY A 80 9.94 -3.04 -16.46
C GLY A 80 10.89 -1.90 -16.84
N ASN A 81 10.98 -1.64 -18.14
CA ASN A 81 11.99 -0.73 -18.72
C ASN A 81 11.60 0.75 -18.71
N THR A 82 10.36 1.07 -18.34
CA THR A 82 9.84 2.45 -18.27
C THR A 82 9.35 2.75 -16.85
N PRO A 83 10.26 2.82 -15.86
CA PRO A 83 9.88 3.02 -14.47
C PRO A 83 9.17 4.36 -14.29
N LYS A 84 8.17 4.39 -13.40
CA LYS A 84 7.47 5.61 -13.01
C LYS A 84 8.46 6.57 -12.33
N PRO A 85 8.78 7.73 -12.94
CA PRO A 85 9.79 8.64 -12.39
C PRO A 85 9.44 9.15 -10.99
N GLU A 86 8.16 9.30 -10.70
CA GLU A 86 7.67 9.86 -9.44
C GLU A 86 7.95 8.95 -8.23
N MET A 87 8.17 7.64 -8.45
CA MET A 87 8.61 6.73 -7.38
C MET A 87 9.94 7.17 -6.75
N LYS A 88 10.80 7.86 -7.51
CA LYS A 88 12.09 8.36 -7.03
C LYS A 88 11.94 9.27 -5.79
N ARG A 89 10.83 10.00 -5.67
CA ARG A 89 10.54 10.89 -4.52
C ARG A 89 10.50 10.15 -3.19
N ILE A 90 10.05 8.90 -3.19
CA ILE A 90 10.03 8.06 -1.99
C ILE A 90 11.40 7.42 -1.77
N LEU A 91 12.02 6.95 -2.85
CA LEU A 91 13.26 6.16 -2.78
C LEU A 91 14.48 6.99 -2.37
N GLU A 92 14.50 8.30 -2.65
CA GLU A 92 15.53 9.23 -2.19
C GLU A 92 15.56 9.39 -0.66
N GLU A 93 14.45 9.08 0.02
CA GLU A 93 14.35 9.21 1.48
C GLU A 93 14.77 7.93 2.23
N ILE A 94 14.88 6.80 1.53
CA ILE A 94 15.20 5.49 2.13
C ILE A 94 16.52 5.51 2.92
N ASP A 95 17.53 6.25 2.45
CA ASP A 95 18.82 6.34 3.14
C ASP A 95 18.71 7.02 4.51
N LYS A 96 17.69 7.85 4.74
CA LYS A 96 17.47 8.55 6.01
C LYS A 96 16.75 7.68 7.05
N ILE A 97 16.12 6.58 6.60
CA ILE A 97 15.30 5.69 7.43
C ILE A 97 15.74 4.23 7.37
N LYS A 98 17.04 3.99 7.13
CA LYS A 98 17.57 2.63 6.87
C LYS A 98 17.26 1.59 7.93
N THR A 99 17.14 1.98 9.20
CA THR A 99 17.01 1.06 10.33
C THR A 99 15.73 1.32 11.10
N LYS A 100 15.24 0.28 11.78
CA LYS A 100 14.02 0.36 12.61
C LYS A 100 14.07 1.52 13.59
N GLY A 101 12.96 2.24 13.69
CA GLY A 101 12.79 3.38 14.60
C GLY A 101 13.34 4.71 14.09
N LYS A 102 14.00 4.74 12.93
CA LYS A 102 14.37 5.99 12.27
C LYS A 102 13.15 6.62 11.60
N GLU A 103 13.06 7.94 11.70
CA GLU A 103 12.04 8.76 11.05
C GLU A 103 12.72 9.97 10.42
N ALA A 104 12.20 10.42 9.28
CA ALA A 104 12.67 11.61 8.59
C ALA A 104 11.48 12.48 8.16
N PRO A 105 11.60 13.81 8.18
CA PRO A 105 10.55 14.68 7.68
C PRO A 105 10.32 14.46 6.18
N PHE A 106 9.07 14.21 5.79
CA PHE A 106 8.66 14.05 4.39
C PHE A 106 7.51 15.01 4.09
N HIS A 107 7.84 16.13 3.44
CA HIS A 107 6.90 17.24 3.19
C HIS A 107 6.58 17.38 1.70
N HIS A 108 5.46 18.06 1.39
CA HIS A 108 5.07 18.42 0.03
C HIS A 108 4.96 17.23 -0.94
N PHE A 109 4.45 16.11 -0.45
CA PHE A 109 4.22 14.91 -1.24
C PHE A 109 2.75 14.77 -1.62
N ASP A 110 2.46 14.76 -2.92
CA ASP A 110 1.14 14.37 -3.44
C ASP A 110 1.17 12.88 -3.81
N PRO A 111 0.47 12.00 -3.08
CA PRO A 111 0.42 10.57 -3.38
C PRO A 111 -0.29 10.25 -4.70
N SER A 112 -1.09 11.17 -5.26
CA SER A 112 -1.83 10.95 -6.50
C SER A 112 -0.91 10.70 -7.70
N ILE A 113 0.34 11.19 -7.64
CA ILE A 113 1.36 11.03 -8.68
C ILE A 113 1.82 9.58 -8.84
N LEU A 114 1.63 8.76 -7.80
CA LEU A 114 2.01 7.35 -7.82
C LEU A 114 1.05 6.48 -8.62
N PHE A 115 -0.13 6.98 -8.96
CA PHE A 115 -1.13 6.15 -9.60
C PHE A 115 -0.76 5.81 -11.06
N PRO A 116 -1.20 4.63 -11.54
CA PRO A 116 -1.18 4.29 -12.97
C PRO A 116 -2.11 5.20 -13.78
N LYS A 117 -2.08 5.03 -15.12
CA LYS A 117 -2.91 5.84 -16.02
C LYS A 117 -4.39 5.46 -15.87
N SER A 118 -4.71 4.17 -15.98
CA SER A 118 -6.05 3.64 -15.76
C SER A 118 -6.44 3.69 -14.29
N ARG A 119 -7.73 3.86 -14.05
CA ARG A 119 -8.35 3.79 -12.72
C ARG A 119 -9.30 2.60 -12.60
N ASP A 120 -9.20 1.63 -13.50
CA ASP A 120 -9.90 0.37 -13.39
C ASP A 120 -9.46 -0.39 -12.14
N TYR A 121 -10.40 -0.98 -11.42
CA TYR A 121 -10.13 -1.64 -10.16
C TYR A 121 -11.01 -2.86 -9.91
N TRP A 122 -10.53 -3.73 -9.04
CA TRP A 122 -11.33 -4.71 -8.32
C TRP A 122 -11.64 -4.22 -6.90
N THR A 123 -12.76 -4.67 -6.34
CA THR A 123 -13.14 -4.33 -4.97
C THR A 123 -13.80 -5.48 -4.22
N TYR A 124 -13.49 -5.59 -2.94
CA TYR A 124 -14.06 -6.56 -2.01
C TYR A 124 -13.86 -6.09 -0.55
N GLU A 125 -14.58 -6.69 0.40
CA GLU A 125 -14.41 -6.44 1.84
C GLU A 125 -13.38 -7.40 2.46
N GLY A 126 -12.48 -6.88 3.29
CA GLY A 126 -11.40 -7.65 3.88
C GLY A 126 -10.85 -7.03 5.16
N SER A 127 -9.62 -7.41 5.47
CA SER A 127 -8.92 -7.02 6.68
C SER A 127 -7.61 -6.31 6.39
N PHE A 128 -7.00 -5.75 7.43
CA PHE A 128 -5.56 -5.52 7.41
C PHE A 128 -4.80 -6.83 7.16
N THR A 129 -3.65 -6.70 6.48
CA THR A 129 -2.74 -7.81 6.21
C THR A 129 -1.65 -7.94 7.28
N THR A 130 -1.59 -6.98 8.20
CA THR A 130 -0.73 -6.98 9.38
C THR A 130 -1.57 -7.13 10.66
N PRO A 131 -1.05 -7.75 11.73
CA PRO A 131 -1.71 -7.78 13.04
C PRO A 131 -2.12 -6.38 13.52
N PRO A 132 -3.30 -6.23 14.15
CA PRO A 132 -4.20 -7.31 14.61
C PRO A 132 -5.27 -7.74 13.59
N CYS A 133 -5.08 -7.45 12.30
CA CYS A 133 -5.88 -7.98 11.19
C CYS A 133 -7.39 -7.65 11.26
N GLU A 134 -7.77 -6.43 11.67
CA GLU A 134 -9.18 -6.03 11.76
C GLU A 134 -9.89 -6.11 10.40
N GLU A 135 -11.07 -6.75 10.37
CA GLU A 135 -11.96 -6.87 9.21
C GLU A 135 -12.80 -5.59 8.99
N CYS A 136 -12.11 -4.48 8.69
CA CYS A 136 -12.69 -3.14 8.54
C CYS A 136 -12.38 -2.47 7.19
N ILE A 137 -11.86 -3.23 6.21
CA ILE A 137 -11.30 -2.67 4.97
C ILE A 137 -12.23 -2.93 3.77
N THR A 138 -12.60 -1.87 3.07
CA THR A 138 -13.00 -1.93 1.65
C THR A 138 -11.76 -1.82 0.77
N TRP A 139 -11.41 -2.90 0.09
CA TRP A 139 -10.27 -2.92 -0.84
C TRP A 139 -10.66 -2.33 -2.20
N ILE A 140 -9.74 -1.55 -2.77
CA ILE A 140 -9.79 -1.00 -4.13
C ILE A 140 -8.45 -1.32 -4.79
N LEU A 141 -8.37 -2.45 -5.48
CA LEU A 141 -7.15 -2.93 -6.12
C LEU A 141 -7.10 -2.46 -7.56
N LEU A 142 -6.15 -1.57 -7.90
CA LEU A 142 -6.01 -1.10 -9.28
C LEU A 142 -5.54 -2.22 -10.19
N ARG A 143 -6.14 -2.28 -11.38
CA ARG A 143 -5.84 -3.29 -12.40
C ARG A 143 -4.49 -3.05 -13.06
N GLU A 144 -4.17 -1.79 -13.38
CA GLU A 144 -2.92 -1.43 -14.04
C GLU A 144 -1.80 -1.33 -12.99
N PRO A 145 -0.71 -2.11 -13.11
CA PRO A 145 0.44 -1.97 -12.23
C PRO A 145 1.24 -0.71 -12.55
N VAL A 146 1.98 -0.22 -11.55
CA VAL A 146 3.02 0.79 -11.74
C VAL A 146 4.32 0.09 -12.09
N VAL A 147 4.95 0.54 -13.17
CA VAL A 147 6.26 0.02 -13.57
C VAL A 147 7.36 0.62 -12.68
N VAL A 148 8.25 -0.22 -12.16
CA VAL A 148 9.45 0.13 -11.39
C VAL A 148 10.67 -0.59 -11.97
N SER A 149 11.87 -0.07 -11.72
CA SER A 149 13.11 -0.73 -12.14
C SER A 149 13.65 -1.68 -11.07
N PRO A 150 14.51 -2.66 -11.44
CA PRO A 150 15.19 -3.51 -10.47
C PRO A 150 15.97 -2.71 -9.42
N ASP A 151 16.63 -1.60 -9.82
CA ASP A 151 17.36 -0.73 -8.90
C ASP A 151 16.45 -0.05 -7.87
N GLN A 152 15.24 0.36 -8.29
CA GLN A 152 14.24 0.92 -7.39
C GLN A 152 13.78 -0.10 -6.35
N MET A 153 13.57 -1.36 -6.78
CA MET A 153 13.25 -2.46 -5.87
C MET A 153 14.41 -2.82 -4.95
N ALA A 154 15.65 -2.85 -5.45
CA ALA A 154 16.85 -3.07 -4.66
C ALA A 154 17.01 -2.00 -3.56
N LYS A 155 16.59 -0.75 -3.82
CA LYS A 155 16.57 0.31 -2.81
C LYS A 155 15.61 0.00 -1.67
N LEU A 156 14.40 -0.49 -1.94
CA LEU A 156 13.46 -0.92 -0.90
C LEU A 156 14.05 -2.07 -0.05
N ARG A 157 14.64 -3.07 -0.71
CA ARG A 157 15.30 -4.22 -0.07
C ARG A 157 16.56 -3.85 0.73
N SER A 158 17.03 -2.61 0.64
CA SER A 158 18.20 -2.13 1.40
C SER A 158 17.85 -1.64 2.82
N LEU A 159 16.56 -1.56 3.16
CA LEU A 159 16.10 -1.30 4.53
C LEU A 159 16.44 -2.47 5.46
N SER A 160 16.61 -2.18 6.74
CA SER A 160 16.89 -3.16 7.80
C SER A 160 15.68 -3.32 8.72
N MET A 161 15.35 -4.56 9.08
CA MET A 161 14.37 -4.89 10.13
C MET A 161 14.85 -4.49 11.53
N ASN A 162 16.16 -4.41 11.69
CA ASN A 162 16.83 -4.18 12.96
C ASN A 162 17.14 -2.69 13.18
N ALA A 163 17.33 -2.31 14.44
CA ALA A 163 17.74 -0.96 14.84
C ALA A 163 19.21 -0.68 14.47
N GLU A 164 19.63 0.59 14.57
CA GLU A 164 20.98 1.05 14.17
C GLU A 164 22.12 0.37 14.96
N ASN A 165 21.86 0.00 16.20
CA ASN A 165 22.80 -0.64 17.12
C ASN A 165 22.70 -2.19 17.11
N GLU A 166 21.98 -2.77 16.15
CA GLU A 166 21.80 -4.20 15.97
C GLU A 166 22.44 -4.67 14.66
N PRO A 167 22.78 -5.96 14.51
CA PRO A 167 23.29 -6.48 13.24
C PRO A 167 22.33 -6.20 12.09
N PHE A 168 22.86 -5.84 10.92
CA PHE A 168 22.04 -5.62 9.74
C PHE A 168 21.23 -6.87 9.39
N CYS A 169 19.92 -6.70 9.23
CA CYS A 169 19.01 -7.77 8.85
C CYS A 169 18.07 -7.22 7.77
N PRO A 170 18.20 -7.64 6.49
CA PRO A 170 17.40 -7.10 5.40
C PRO A 170 15.91 -7.17 5.68
N LEU A 171 15.20 -6.06 5.52
CA LEU A 171 13.73 -6.04 5.49
C LEU A 171 13.30 -6.48 4.10
N VAL A 172 13.01 -7.77 3.98
CA VAL A 172 12.48 -8.42 2.78
C VAL A 172 11.36 -9.36 3.18
N ASP A 173 10.53 -9.75 2.22
CA ASP A 173 9.43 -10.70 2.41
C ASP A 173 8.42 -10.28 3.48
N ASN A 174 8.13 -8.98 3.53
CA ASN A 174 7.15 -8.39 4.45
C ASN A 174 5.70 -8.50 3.92
N TRP A 175 5.37 -9.56 3.19
CA TRP A 175 4.06 -9.81 2.58
C TRP A 175 3.37 -11.00 3.23
N ARG A 176 2.04 -10.92 3.39
CA ARG A 176 1.19 -11.99 3.92
C ARG A 176 0.71 -12.90 2.77
N PRO A 177 0.72 -14.23 2.95
CA PRO A 177 0.13 -15.15 1.98
C PRO A 177 -1.38 -14.94 1.77
N PRO A 178 -1.93 -15.30 0.59
CA PRO A 178 -3.36 -15.26 0.33
C PRO A 178 -4.17 -16.01 1.39
N GLN A 179 -5.33 -15.47 1.72
CA GLN A 179 -6.25 -16.05 2.71
C GLN A 179 -7.50 -16.59 2.01
N PRO A 180 -8.25 -17.52 2.63
CA PRO A 180 -9.48 -18.06 2.05
C PRO A 180 -10.47 -16.96 1.67
N LEU A 181 -10.98 -16.99 0.42
CA LEU A 181 -12.00 -16.04 -0.05
C LEU A 181 -13.30 -16.16 0.77
N LYS A 182 -13.62 -17.37 1.25
CA LYS A 182 -14.89 -17.72 1.91
C LYS A 182 -16.07 -17.32 1.01
N GLY A 183 -17.17 -16.80 1.58
CA GLY A 183 -18.36 -16.38 0.82
C GLY A 183 -18.27 -14.99 0.19
N ARG A 184 -17.08 -14.39 0.07
CA ARG A 184 -16.93 -13.05 -0.50
C ARG A 184 -16.90 -13.09 -2.03
N VAL A 185 -17.41 -12.04 -2.65
CA VAL A 185 -17.37 -11.84 -4.11
C VAL A 185 -16.50 -10.63 -4.42
N VAL A 186 -15.59 -10.80 -5.38
CA VAL A 186 -14.79 -9.71 -5.92
C VAL A 186 -15.53 -9.10 -7.11
N ARG A 187 -15.70 -7.78 -7.11
CA ARG A 187 -16.34 -7.03 -8.20
C ARG A 187 -15.29 -6.27 -9.00
N ALA A 188 -15.47 -6.16 -10.31
CA ALA A 188 -14.64 -5.35 -11.20
C ALA A 188 -15.38 -4.07 -11.61
N SER A 189 -14.66 -2.97 -11.83
CA SER A 189 -15.21 -1.71 -12.35
C SER A 189 -15.26 -1.66 -13.88
N PHE A 190 -14.78 -2.70 -14.56
CA PHE A 190 -14.51 -2.72 -15.99
C PHE A 190 -15.15 -3.92 -16.70
N LYS A 191 -15.26 -3.76 -18.02
CA LYS A 191 -15.62 -4.73 -19.07
C LYS A 191 -14.77 -6.00 -19.06
#